data_AF-T1BL98-F1
#
_entry.id   AF-T1BL98-F1
#
_cell.length_a   1.000
_cell.length_b   1.000
_cell.length_c   1.000
_cell.angle_alpha   90.00
_cell.angle_beta   90.00
_cell.angle_gamma   90.00
#
_symmetry.space_group_name_H-M   'P 1'
#
loop_
_entity.id
_entity.type
_entity.pdbx_description
1 polymer ?
#
loop_
_entity_poly.entity_id
_entity_poly.type
_entity_poly.pdbx_seq_one_letter_code
_entity_poly.pdbx_strand_id
1 'polypeptide(L)'
;MTLVRFQNIMSNEIAKRAFISRPPEPPASILIGDPQKTVYIGTTKMFHVPFAWTYANLTNPHIAIVGITGSGKSYFIKTFLIRAYYVWGTSAVIIDWAAEYKPWVKQSGGTI
;
A
#
# COMPACT_ATOMS: atom_id res chain seq x y z
N MET A 1 29.73 42.41 -7.22
CA MET A 1 28.49 42.27 -6.43
C MET A 1 27.38 41.86 -7.37
N THR A 2 27.06 40.56 -7.42
CA THR A 2 26.10 40.03 -8.39
C THR A 2 24.68 40.31 -7.89
N LEU A 3 23.93 41.09 -8.67
CA LEU A 3 22.53 41.47 -8.41
C LEU A 3 21.64 40.23 -8.36
N VAL A 4 21.09 39.93 -7.17
CA VAL A 4 19.98 38.99 -7.04
C VAL A 4 18.75 39.67 -7.64
N ARG A 5 18.32 39.23 -8.82
CA ARG A 5 17.07 39.70 -9.46
C ARG A 5 15.89 39.01 -8.80
N PHE A 6 14.99 39.79 -8.21
CA PHE A 6 13.70 39.28 -7.77
C PHE A 6 12.86 38.89 -8.99
N GLN A 7 12.33 37.66 -8.98
CA GLN A 7 11.40 37.15 -9.99
C GLN A 7 10.09 36.76 -9.32
N ASN A 8 8.97 37.12 -9.93
CA ASN A 8 7.66 36.62 -9.56
C ASN A 8 7.43 35.28 -10.26
N ILE A 9 7.49 34.20 -9.49
CA ILE A 9 7.36 32.84 -9.98
C ILE A 9 6.14 32.21 -9.29
N MET A 10 5.30 31.52 -10.05
CA MET A 10 4.14 30.80 -9.52
C MET A 10 4.56 29.50 -8.81
N SER A 11 3.79 29.05 -7.81
CA SER A 11 4.11 27.85 -7.04
C SER A 11 4.28 26.59 -7.89
N ASN A 12 3.55 26.48 -9.01
CA ASN A 12 3.67 25.36 -9.95
C ASN A 12 5.04 25.33 -10.65
N GLU A 13 5.64 26.49 -10.94
CA GLU A 13 6.95 26.61 -11.56
C GLU A 13 8.07 26.36 -10.55
N ILE A 14 7.90 26.79 -9.30
CA ILE A 14 8.82 26.47 -8.20
C ILE A 14 8.82 24.95 -7.95
N ALA A 15 7.66 24.32 -7.88
CA ALA A 15 7.53 22.88 -7.66
C ALA A 15 8.23 22.05 -8.75
N LYS A 16 8.17 22.48 -10.02
CA LYS A 16 8.88 21.84 -11.14
C LYS A 16 10.41 22.00 -11.08
N ARG A 17 10.89 23.06 -10.42
CA ARG A 17 12.32 23.36 -10.26
C ARG A 17 12.92 22.77 -8.98
N ALA A 18 12.08 22.21 -8.11
CA ALA A 18 12.50 21.65 -6.83
C ALA A 18 13.06 20.21 -7.00
N PHE A 19 14.10 20.05 -7.83
CA PHE A 19 14.83 18.78 -7.98
C PHE A 19 15.52 18.31 -6.69
N ILE A 20 15.82 19.26 -5.79
CA ILE A 20 16.47 19.00 -4.50
C ILE A 20 15.44 18.77 -3.38
N SER A 21 14.20 19.28 -3.53
CA SER A 21 13.15 18.95 -2.55
C SER A 21 12.58 17.58 -2.92
N ARG A 22 13.11 16.53 -2.29
CA ARG A 22 12.42 15.24 -2.31
C ARG A 22 11.06 15.48 -1.66
N PRO A 23 9.94 15.20 -2.34
CA PRO A 23 8.67 15.14 -1.63
C PRO A 23 8.83 14.15 -0.46
N PRO A 24 8.20 14.41 0.69
CA PRO A 24 8.42 13.61 1.89
C PRO A 24 7.77 12.24 1.72
N GLU A 25 8.39 11.32 0.97
CA GLU A 25 8.11 9.90 1.16
C GLU A 25 8.64 9.52 2.55
N PRO A 26 7.89 8.70 3.33
CA PRO A 26 8.37 8.21 4.60
C PRO A 26 9.73 7.49 4.43
N PRO A 27 10.61 7.56 5.44
CA PRO A 27 11.87 6.81 5.44
C PRO A 27 11.67 5.33 5.11
N ALA A 28 12.60 4.76 4.34
CA ALA A 28 12.56 3.33 3.98
C ALA A 28 12.50 2.40 5.20
N SER A 29 13.10 2.81 6.33
CA SER A 29 13.03 2.08 7.60
C SER A 29 11.62 1.96 8.19
N ILE A 30 10.70 2.84 7.80
CA ILE A 30 9.29 2.80 8.21
C ILE A 30 8.44 2.00 7.20
N LEU A 31 8.80 2.08 5.91
CA LEU A 31 8.06 1.41 4.83
C LEU A 31 8.40 -0.08 4.71
N ILE A 32 9.65 -0.45 5.02
CA ILE A 32 10.17 -1.80 4.92
C ILE A 32 10.16 -2.42 6.31
N GLY A 33 9.31 -3.44 6.49
CA GLY A 33 9.25 -4.24 7.70
C GLY A 33 10.03 -5.56 7.59
N ASP A 34 10.13 -6.27 8.71
CA ASP A 34 10.63 -7.65 8.75
C ASP A 34 9.78 -8.56 7.83
N PRO A 35 10.36 -9.20 6.81
CA PRO A 35 9.62 -10.05 5.87
C PRO A 35 8.87 -11.20 6.53
N GLN A 36 9.31 -11.65 7.72
CA GLN A 36 8.66 -12.74 8.44
C GLN A 36 7.45 -12.28 9.27
N LYS A 37 7.28 -10.96 9.45
CA LYS A 37 6.22 -10.39 10.32
C LYS A 37 5.31 -9.41 9.59
N THR A 38 5.64 -9.06 8.36
CA THR A 38 4.93 -8.04 7.60
C THR A 38 4.44 -8.58 6.26
N VAL A 39 3.27 -8.12 5.83
CA VAL A 39 2.68 -8.48 4.55
C VAL A 39 3.07 -7.42 3.53
N TYR A 40 3.82 -7.83 2.51
CA TYR A 40 4.13 -6.98 1.37
C TYR A 40 2.85 -6.54 0.65
N ILE A 41 2.73 -5.24 0.37
CA ILE A 41 1.58 -4.65 -0.33
C ILE A 41 1.96 -4.28 -1.76
N GLY A 42 3.04 -3.53 -1.94
CA GLY A 42 3.44 -3.00 -3.24
C GLY A 42 4.66 -2.08 -3.11
N THR A 43 4.91 -1.26 -4.13
CA THR A 43 6.00 -0.27 -4.13
C THR A 43 5.45 1.16 -4.13
N THR A 44 6.19 2.09 -3.54
CA THR A 44 5.87 3.52 -3.65
C THR A 44 6.03 4.00 -5.09
N LYS A 45 5.22 4.99 -5.48
CA LYS A 45 5.20 5.46 -6.88
C LYS A 45 6.43 6.28 -7.26
N MET A 46 7.01 7.06 -6.35
CA MET A 46 8.11 7.97 -6.70
C MET A 46 9.46 7.27 -6.56
N PHE A 47 9.76 6.69 -5.40
CA PHE A 47 11.06 6.06 -5.15
C PHE A 47 11.09 4.54 -5.31
N HIS A 48 9.98 3.91 -5.71
CA HIS A 48 9.88 2.45 -5.93
C HIS A 48 10.29 1.63 -4.71
N VAL A 49 10.07 2.18 -3.51
CA VAL A 49 10.45 1.53 -2.25
C VAL A 49 9.40 0.49 -1.89
N PRO A 50 9.78 -0.74 -1.53
CA PRO A 50 8.83 -1.75 -1.04
C PRO A 50 8.07 -1.25 0.19
N PHE A 51 6.76 -1.41 0.18
CA PHE A 51 5.89 -1.15 1.30
C PHE A 51 5.33 -2.45 1.85
N ALA A 52 5.57 -2.70 3.13
CA ALA A 52 5.04 -3.81 3.88
C ALA A 52 4.21 -3.32 5.07
N TRP A 53 3.11 -4.01 5.34
CA TRP A 53 2.17 -3.66 6.41
C TRP A 53 2.17 -4.72 7.51
N THR A 54 1.98 -4.27 8.75
CA THR A 54 1.82 -5.17 9.90
C THR A 54 0.82 -4.61 10.90
N TYR A 55 0.04 -5.50 11.49
CA TYR A 55 -0.94 -5.15 12.51
C TYR A 55 -0.28 -4.78 13.85
N ALA A 56 0.97 -5.19 14.08
CA ALA A 56 1.69 -5.00 15.34
C ALA A 56 1.92 -3.52 15.71
N ASN A 57 1.84 -2.62 14.73
CA ASN A 57 2.03 -1.19 14.92
C ASN A 57 0.72 -0.45 15.28
N LEU A 58 -0.41 -1.15 15.35
CA LEU A 58 -1.74 -0.56 15.53
C LEU A 58 -2.39 -1.07 16.83
N THR A 59 -3.04 -0.17 17.56
CA THR A 59 -3.90 -0.55 18.70
C THR A 59 -5.09 -1.38 18.23
N ASN A 60 -5.68 -1.01 17.08
CA ASN A 60 -6.81 -1.69 16.46
C ASN A 60 -6.44 -2.08 15.02
N PRO A 61 -6.29 -3.38 14.71
CA PRO A 61 -5.73 -3.83 13.43
C PRO A 61 -6.79 -3.96 12.32
N HIS A 62 -7.72 -3.01 12.24
CA HIS A 62 -8.78 -3.02 11.22
C HIS A 62 -8.31 -2.32 9.94
N ILE A 63 -8.67 -2.88 8.78
CA ILE A 63 -8.32 -2.36 7.47
C ILE A 63 -9.60 -2.06 6.69
N ALA A 64 -9.67 -0.87 6.09
CA ALA A 64 -10.69 -0.51 5.12
C ALA A 64 -10.07 -0.36 3.73
N ILE A 65 -10.63 -1.06 2.74
CA ILE A 65 -10.18 -1.02 1.33
C ILE A 65 -11.31 -0.42 0.51
N VAL A 66 -11.06 0.75 -0.09
CA VAL A 66 -12.05 1.53 -0.83
C VAL A 66 -11.53 1.83 -2.23
N GLY A 67 -12.43 1.80 -3.22
CA GLY A 67 -12.08 2.09 -4.61
C GLY A 67 -13.26 1.86 -5.55
N ILE A 68 -13.21 2.46 -6.74
CA ILE A 68 -14.23 2.27 -7.79
C ILE A 68 -14.19 0.85 -8.38
N THR A 69 -15.22 0.45 -9.12
CA THR A 69 -15.21 -0.81 -9.87
C THR A 69 -14.02 -0.84 -10.83
N GLY A 70 -13.34 -1.98 -10.92
CA GLY A 70 -12.13 -2.14 -11.75
C GLY A 70 -10.83 -1.62 -11.12
N SER A 71 -10.86 -0.98 -9.94
CA SER A 71 -9.65 -0.46 -9.29
C SER A 71 -8.74 -1.53 -8.64
N GLY A 72 -9.09 -2.81 -8.75
CA GLY A 72 -8.29 -3.91 -8.20
C GLY A 72 -8.56 -4.28 -6.73
N LYS A 73 -9.67 -3.84 -6.11
CA LYS A 73 -10.02 -4.15 -4.71
C LYS A 73 -9.98 -5.66 -4.41
N SER A 74 -10.73 -6.46 -5.17
CA SER A 74 -10.86 -7.91 -4.92
C SER A 74 -9.54 -8.65 -5.17
N TYR A 75 -8.73 -8.18 -6.12
CA TYR A 75 -7.38 -8.70 -6.34
C TYR A 75 -6.45 -8.41 -5.15
N PHE A 76 -6.50 -7.17 -4.63
CA PHE A 76 -5.75 -6.80 -3.44
C PHE A 76 -6.15 -7.64 -2.23
N ILE A 77 -7.45 -7.84 -1.97
CA ILE A 77 -7.92 -8.67 -0.84
C ILE A 77 -7.41 -10.10 -0.97
N LYS A 78 -7.56 -10.74 -2.14
CA LYS A 78 -7.08 -12.12 -2.37
C LYS A 78 -5.58 -12.24 -2.13
N THR A 79 -4.79 -11.34 -2.71
CA THR A 79 -3.33 -11.37 -2.55
C THR A 79 -2.88 -11.06 -1.12
N PHE A 80 -3.56 -10.14 -0.44
CA PHE A 80 -3.31 -9.82 0.97
C PHE A 80 -3.58 -11.03 1.86
N LEU A 81 -4.74 -11.70 1.71
CA LEU A 81 -5.10 -12.87 2.51
C LEU A 81 -4.15 -14.05 2.28
N ILE A 82 -3.74 -14.29 1.03
CA ILE A 82 -2.73 -15.32 0.71
C ILE A 82 -1.42 -15.03 1.45
N ARG A 83 -0.92 -13.79 1.36
CA ARG A 83 0.32 -13.39 2.03
C ARG A 83 0.19 -13.43 3.55
N ALA A 84 -0.95 -13.01 4.10
CA ALA A 84 -1.24 -13.08 5.52
C ALA A 84 -1.22 -14.53 6.03
N TYR A 85 -1.80 -15.48 5.29
CA TYR A 85 -1.69 -16.90 5.62
C TYR A 85 -0.25 -17.39 5.63
N TYR A 86 0.56 -17.03 4.62
CA TYR A 86 1.98 -17.43 4.57
C TYR A 86 2.84 -16.82 5.68
N VAL A 87 2.62 -15.55 6.02
CA VAL A 87 3.46 -14.82 6.98
C VAL A 87 2.97 -15.04 8.42
N TRP A 88 1.66 -15.08 8.64
CA TRP A 88 1.07 -15.10 9.98
C TRP A 88 0.33 -16.40 10.31
N GLY A 89 0.17 -17.34 9.37
CA GLY A 89 -0.59 -18.58 9.59
C GLY A 89 -2.08 -18.34 9.83
N THR A 90 -2.62 -17.21 9.40
CA THR A 90 -4.00 -16.78 9.72
C THR A 90 -5.04 -17.34 8.76
N SER A 91 -6.21 -17.71 9.26
CA SER A 91 -7.40 -18.02 8.45
C SER A 91 -8.30 -16.80 8.27
N ALA A 92 -9.18 -16.85 7.26
CA ALA A 92 -10.13 -15.77 6.98
C ALA A 92 -11.55 -16.31 6.84
N VAL A 93 -12.52 -15.56 7.37
CA VAL A 93 -13.96 -15.75 7.14
C VAL A 93 -14.43 -14.63 6.22
N ILE A 94 -15.12 -14.99 5.15
CA ILE A 94 -15.48 -14.06 4.08
C ILE A 94 -17.00 -14.01 3.97
N ILE A 95 -17.57 -12.82 4.13
CA ILE A 95 -18.97 -12.54 3.87
C ILE A 95 -19.04 -11.87 2.49
N ASP A 96 -19.48 -12.63 1.50
CA ASP A 96 -19.45 -12.22 0.10
C ASP A 96 -20.86 -12.17 -0.48
N TRP A 97 -21.42 -10.97 -0.56
CA TRP A 97 -22.73 -10.75 -1.15
C TRP A 97 -22.73 -10.92 -2.68
N ALA A 98 -21.61 -10.60 -3.34
CA ALA A 98 -21.50 -10.60 -4.81
C ALA A 98 -21.02 -11.95 -5.39
N ALA A 99 -20.67 -12.91 -4.53
CA ALA A 99 -20.13 -14.22 -4.87
C ALA A 99 -18.81 -14.20 -5.70
N GLU A 100 -18.03 -13.12 -5.60
CA GLU A 100 -16.72 -12.95 -6.28
C GLU A 100 -15.60 -13.85 -5.73
N TYR A 101 -15.74 -14.33 -4.49
CA TYR A 101 -14.72 -15.09 -3.78
C TYR A 101 -14.98 -16.60 -3.83
N LYS A 102 -16.20 -17.03 -4.16
CA LYS A 102 -16.58 -18.45 -4.21
C LYS A 102 -15.62 -19.34 -5.02
N PRO A 103 -15.23 -19.00 -6.27
CA PRO A 103 -14.29 -19.83 -7.03
C PRO A 103 -12.91 -19.88 -6.39
N TRP A 104 -12.47 -18.74 -5.84
CA TRP A 104 -11.16 -18.61 -5.22
C TRP A 104 -11.08 -19.39 -3.91
N VAL A 105 -12.12 -19.36 -3.06
CA VAL A 105 -12.20 -20.16 -1.83
C VAL A 105 -12.07 -21.65 -2.13
N LYS A 106 -12.76 -22.17 -3.16
CA LYS A 106 -12.59 -23.57 -3.60
C LYS A 106 -11.17 -23.88 -4.02
N GLN A 107 -10.57 -23.00 -4.83
CA GLN A 107 -9.20 -23.18 -5.32
C GLN A 107 -8.17 -23.16 -4.19
N SER A 108 -8.41 -22.34 -3.16
CA SER A 108 -7.57 -22.26 -1.96
C SER A 108 -7.85 -23.38 -0.94
N GLY A 109 -8.72 -24.34 -1.25
CA GLY A 109 -9.05 -25.46 -0.35
C GLY A 109 -9.96 -25.10 0.82
N GLY A 110 -10.63 -23.95 0.76
CA GLY A 110 -11.56 -23.50 1.80
C GLY A 110 -12.97 -24.07 1.68
N THR A 111 -13.81 -23.76 2.66
CA THR A 111 -15.22 -24.18 2.74
C THR A 111 -16.14 -23.01 2.38
N ILE A 112 -17.26 -23.29 1.69
CA ILE A 112 -18.29 -22.31 1.29
C ILE A 112 -19.61 -22.67 1.95
#